data_AF-A0A6V7K387-F1
#
_entry.id   AF-A0A6V7K387-F1
#
_cell.length_a   1.000
_cell.length_b   1.000
_cell.length_c   1.000
_cell.angle_alpha   90.00
_cell.angle_beta   90.00
_cell.angle_gamma   90.00
#
_symmetry.space_group_name_H-M   'P 1'
#
loop_
_entity.id
_entity.type
_entity.pdbx_description
1 polymer ?
#
loop_
_entity_poly.entity_id
_entity_poly.type
_entity_poly.pdbx_seq_one_letter_code
_entity_poly.pdbx_strand_id
1 'polypeptide(L)' 'KYFDMNKKQCRDALDLYKKFLIRMDRVGEFLKVAENVGIDKGDIPDLTKAPSSLLEALEQHLASLEGKKGSAANTPTQSA' A
#
# COMPACT_ATOMS: atom_id res chain seq x y z
N LYS A 1 -7.71 -5.38 -7.62
CA LYS A 1 -8.57 -4.97 -6.48
C LYS A 1 -8.27 -3.55 -6.02
N TYR A 2 -7.09 -3.21 -5.48
CA TYR A 2 -6.81 -1.81 -5.05
C TYR A 2 -7.00 -0.80 -6.19
N PHE A 3 -6.46 -1.06 -7.38
CA PHE A 3 -6.59 -0.19 -8.54
C PHE A 3 -8.01 -0.05 -9.11
N ASP A 4 -8.94 -0.90 -8.64
CA ASP A 4 -10.35 -0.89 -9.05
C ASP A 4 -11.25 -0.25 -7.97
N MET A 5 -10.67 0.17 -6.83
CA MET A 5 -11.42 0.75 -5.70
C MET A 5 -11.78 2.22 -5.95
N ASN A 6 -12.86 2.67 -5.31
CA ASN A 6 -13.16 4.10 -5.31
C ASN A 6 -12.19 4.87 -4.41
N LYS A 7 -12.14 6.20 -4.57
CA LYS A 7 -11.23 7.08 -3.82
C LYS A 7 -11.22 6.85 -2.31
N LYS A 8 -12.38 6.65 -1.68
CA LYS A 8 -12.47 6.44 -0.23
C LYS A 8 -11.83 5.09 0.14
N GLN A 9 -12.18 4.05 -0.59
CA GLN A 9 -11.62 2.71 -0.39
C GLN A 9 -10.11 2.67 -0.65
N CYS A 10 -9.59 3.38 -1.66
CA CYS A 10 -8.15 3.50 -1.89
C CYS A 10 -7.43 4.15 -0.70
N ARG A 11 -7.98 5.23 -0.13
CA ARG A 11 -7.39 5.85 1.09
C ARG A 11 -7.34 4.88 2.26
N ASP A 12 -8.46 4.21 2.53
CA ASP A 12 -8.56 3.28 3.67
C ASP A 12 -7.61 2.08 3.48
N ALA A 13 -7.53 1.54 2.27
CA ALA A 13 -6.63 0.44 1.95
C ALA A 13 -5.15 0.84 1.98
N LEU A 14 -4.81 2.06 1.55
CA LEU A 14 -3.44 2.58 1.61
C LEU A 14 -2.98 2.82 3.05
N ASP A 15 -3.86 3.36 3.89
CA ASP A 15 -3.59 3.53 5.32
C ASP A 15 -3.36 2.16 6.00
N LEU A 16 -4.20 1.17 5.70
CA LEU A 16 -4.02 -0.20 6.20
C LEU A 16 -2.70 -0.81 5.73
N TYR A 17 -2.32 -0.62 4.47
CA TYR A 17 -1.06 -1.12 3.94
C TYR A 17 0.15 -0.48 4.63
N LYS A 18 0.14 0.85 4.85
CA LYS A 18 1.20 1.55 5.60
C LYS A 18 1.31 1.03 7.04
N LYS A 19 0.19 0.82 7.72
CA LYS A 19 0.16 0.22 9.06
C LYS A 19 0.71 -1.20 9.06
N PHE A 20 0.37 -2.00 8.05
CA PHE A 20 0.89 -3.36 7.88
C PHE A 20 2.42 -3.38 7.76
N LEU A 21 3.02 -2.47 6.97
CA LEU A 21 4.48 -2.38 6.84
C LEU A 21 5.17 -2.15 8.18
N ILE A 22 4.67 -1.19 8.97
CA ILE A 22 5.21 -0.90 10.32
C ILE A 22 5.06 -2.12 11.24
N ARG A 23 3.94 -2.85 11.15
CA ARG A 23 3.75 -4.07 11.94
C ARG A 23 4.69 -5.18 11.50
N MET A 24 4.98 -5.33 10.21
CA MET A 24 5.95 -6.31 9.71
C MET A 24 7.37 -6.05 10.21
N ASP A 25 7.80 -4.78 10.32
CA ASP A 25 9.09 -4.45 10.95
C ASP A 25 9.13 -4.95 12.41
N ARG A 26 8.06 -4.70 13.18
CA ARG A 26 7.95 -5.18 14.58
C ARG A 26 7.90 -6.70 14.69
N VAL A 27 7.25 -7.40 13.76
CA VAL A 27 7.27 -8.87 13.71
C VAL A 27 8.68 -9.36 13.43
N GLY A 28 9.42 -8.71 12.53
CA GLY A 28 10.83 -9.04 12.30
C GLY A 28 11.71 -8.86 13.53
N GLU A 29 11.51 -7.79 14.30
CA GLU A 29 12.20 -7.60 15.58
C GLU A 29 11.82 -8.67 16.60
N PHE A 30 10.54 -9.03 16.68
CA PHE A 30 10.05 -10.08 17.55
C PHE A 30 10.66 -11.45 17.20
N LEU A 31 10.75 -11.80 15.92
CA LEU A 31 11.33 -13.05 15.46
C LEU A 31 12.84 -13.13 15.75
N LYS A 32 13.57 -12.00 15.70
CA LYS A 32 14.97 -11.95 16.14
C LYS A 32 15.12 -12.25 17.64
N VAL A 33 14.20 -11.77 18.47
CA VAL A 33 14.20 -12.13 19.90
C VAL A 33 13.93 -13.62 20.06
N ALA A 34 12.99 -14.17 19.29
CA ALA A 34 12.68 -15.59 19.25
C ALA A 34 13.92 -16.45 18.90
N GLU A 35 14.66 -16.05 17.88
CA GLU A 35 15.94 -16.66 17.50
C GLU A 35 16.96 -16.61 18.65
N ASN A 36 17.12 -15.44 19.28
CA ASN A 36 18.09 -15.25 20.36
C ASN A 36 17.78 -16.07 21.62
N VAL A 37 16.53 -16.46 21.86
CA VAL A 37 16.14 -17.33 22.98
C VAL A 37 16.19 -18.82 22.63
N GLY A 38 16.66 -19.17 21.43
CA GLY A 38 16.93 -20.54 21.01
C GLY A 38 15.85 -21.20 20.17
N ILE A 39 14.94 -20.43 19.54
CA ILE A 39 14.04 -20.99 18.52
C ILE A 39 14.84 -21.27 17.25
N ASP A 40 14.66 -22.48 16.71
CA ASP A 40 15.33 -22.91 15.49
C ASP A 40 14.96 -22.02 14.30
N LYS A 41 15.97 -21.62 13.51
CA LYS A 41 15.78 -20.79 12.31
C LYS A 41 14.83 -21.43 11.29
N GLY A 42 14.72 -22.77 11.28
CA GLY A 42 13.79 -23.49 10.41
C GLY A 42 12.31 -23.28 10.76
N ASP A 43 12.02 -22.90 12.01
CA ASP A 43 10.66 -22.61 12.51
C ASP A 43 10.33 -21.10 12.43
N ILE A 44 11.31 -20.26 12.09
CA ILE A 44 11.12 -18.81 11.93
C ILE A 44 10.69 -18.51 10.48
N PRO A 45 9.54 -17.88 10.25
CA PRO A 45 9.13 -17.51 8.91
C PRO A 45 10.04 -16.42 8.32
N ASP A 46 10.45 -16.58 7.06
CA ASP A 46 11.23 -15.57 6.36
C ASP A 46 10.33 -14.37 5.98
N LEU A 47 10.70 -13.20 6.47
CA LEU A 47 9.98 -11.96 6.20
C LEU A 47 10.65 -11.21 5.06
N THR A 48 10.15 -11.41 3.84
CA THR A 48 10.56 -10.59 2.71
C THR A 48 10.03 -9.17 2.87
N LYS A 49 10.91 -8.18 2.78
CA LYS A 49 10.50 -6.77 2.76
C LYS A 49 9.71 -6.47 1.49
N ALA A 50 8.59 -5.77 1.64
CA ALA A 50 7.84 -5.29 0.50
C ALA A 50 8.67 -4.24 -0.29
N PRO A 51 8.65 -4.28 -1.63
CA PRO A 51 9.39 -3.33 -2.44
C PRO A 51 8.79 -1.93 -2.32
N SER A 52 9.64 -0.91 -2.18
CA SER A 52 9.23 0.49 -2.07
C SER A 52 8.43 0.98 -3.29
N SER A 53 8.74 0.43 -4.47
CA SER A 53 8.04 0.74 -5.73
C SER A 53 6.55 0.41 -5.69
N LEU A 54 6.13 -0.58 -4.90
CA LEU A 54 4.72 -0.89 -4.73
C LEU A 54 4.01 0.22 -3.95
N LEU A 55 4.61 0.70 -2.85
CA LEU A 55 4.01 1.79 -2.07
C LEU A 55 3.86 3.06 -2.93
N GLU A 56 4.90 3.40 -3.70
CA GLU A 56 4.89 4.53 -4.61
C GLU A 56 3.77 4.41 -5.66
N ALA A 57 3.61 3.23 -6.27
CA ALA A 57 2.54 2.98 -7.23
C ALA A 57 1.13 3.14 -6.61
N LEU A 58 0.94 2.71 -5.36
CA LEU A 58 -0.34 2.85 -4.65
C LEU A 58 -0.66 4.31 -4.29
N GLU A 59 0.37 5.09 -3.91
CA GLU A 59 0.26 6.52 -3.63
C GLU A 59 -0.04 7.32 -4.89
N GLN A 60 0.69 7.05 -5.98
CA GLN A 60 0.48 7.71 -7.27
C GLN A 60 -0.93 7.44 -7.82
N HIS A 61 -1.44 6.22 -7.68
CA HIS A 61 -2.80 5.89 -8.10
C HIS A 61 -3.84 6.67 -7.29
N LEU A 62 -3.68 6.76 -5.96
CA LEU A 62 -4.59 7.56 -5.13
C LEU A 62 -4.52 9.05 -5.50
N ALA A 63 -3.32 9.58 -5.74
CA ALA A 63 -3.14 10.97 -6.16
C ALA A 63 -3.83 11.26 -7.51
N SER A 64 -3.78 10.32 -8.45
CA SER A 64 -4.50 10.40 -9.73
C SER A 64 -6.02 10.49 -9.53
N LEU A 65 -6.57 9.69 -8.61
CA LEU A 65 -8.00 9.75 -8.23
C LEU A 65 -8.37 11.05 -7.49
N GLU A 66 -7.41 11.64 -6.76
CA GLU A 66 -7.60 12.91 -6.06
C GLU A 66 -7.58 14.12 -6.99
N GLY A 67 -6.67 14.13 -7.96
CA GLY A 67 -6.55 15.18 -8.99
C GLY A 67 -7.67 15.16 -10.04
N LYS A 68 -8.42 14.06 -10.17
CA LYS A 68 -9.55 13.95 -11.11
C LYS A 68 -10.80 14.72 -10.70
N LYS A 69 -10.78 15.45 -9.58
CA LYS A 69 -11.88 16.33 -9.14
C LYS A 69 -11.79 17.70 -9.84
N GLY A 70 -11.93 17.71 -11.17
CA GLY A 70 -11.87 18.95 -11.96
C GLY A 70 -12.15 18.84 -13.47
N SER A 71 -12.40 17.65 -14.03
CA SER A 71 -12.68 17.52 -15.47
C SER A 71 -13.87 16.60 -15.72
N ALA A 72 -15.04 17.06 -15.29
CA ALA A 72 -16.34 16.54 -15.74
C ALA A 72 -17.32 17.69 -16.05
N ALA A 73 -16.80 18.83 -16.52
CA ALA A 73 -17.58 19.93 -17.07
C ALA A 73 -16.76 20.65 -18.14
N ASN A 74 -16.90 20.22 -19.39
CA ASN A 74 -17.02 21.08 -20.58
C ASN A 74 -17.16 20.20 -21.82
N THR A 75 -18.39 19.78 -22.12
CA THR A 75 -18.89 19.82 -23.50
C THR A 75 -19.59 21.17 -23.66
N PRO A 76 -19.19 22.00 -24.66
CA PRO A 76 -19.99 22.06 -25.88
C PRO A 76 -19.18 22.13 -27.18
N THR A 77 -19.68 21.41 -28.19
CA THR A 77 -19.77 21.76 -29.62
C THR A 77 -18.54 22.39 -30.32
N GLN A 78 -17.99 21.69 -31.31
CA GLN A 78 -17.51 22.34 -32.54
C GLN A 78 -17.99 21.57 -33.77
N SER A 79 -18.77 22.28 -34.57
CA SER A 79 -19.27 21.93 -35.88
C SER A 79 -18.13 21.81 -36.90
N ALA A 80 -18.25 20.84 -37.81
CA ALA A 80 -17.88 20.96 -39.21
C ALA A 80 -18.75 19.97 -40.00
#